data_AF-A0A3B9U682-F1
#
_entry.id   AF-A0A3B9U682-F1
#
_cell.length_a   1.000
_cell.length_b   1.000
_cell.length_c   1.000
_cell.angle_alpha   90.00
_cell.angle_beta   90.00
_cell.angle_gamma   90.00
#
_symmetry.space_group_name_H-M   'P 1'
#
loop_
_entity.id
_entity.type
_entity.pdbx_description
1 polymer ?
#
loop_
_entity_poly.entity_id
_entity_poly.type
_entity_poly.pdbx_seq_one_letter_code
_entity_poly.pdbx_strand_id
1 'polypeptide(L)'
;MPRQGQRYKTIRITDITLHTSHKQPTLSIGKKVRQAFKSMKPGRIFGSISYAEPTTSSPESKTVLIDMMKKDPEFVKMVMEEEKNGYKVLLELPHQIPILAGKDTIEFLASVNGKRILRGIAKNNPES
;
A
#
# COMPACT_ATOMS: atom_id res chain seq x y z
N MET A 1 20.62 -1.74 37.31
CA MET A 1 19.86 -2.58 36.36
C MET A 1 19.94 -1.94 34.98
N PRO A 2 20.61 -2.54 33.97
CA PRO A 2 20.65 -1.92 32.65
C PRO A 2 19.24 -1.91 32.06
N ARG A 3 18.78 -0.76 31.56
CA ARG A 3 17.54 -0.66 30.79
C ARG A 3 17.72 -1.53 29.55
N GLN A 4 17.11 -2.72 29.51
CA GLN A 4 17.11 -3.55 28.31
C GLN A 4 16.59 -2.71 27.14
N GLY A 5 17.42 -2.54 26.10
CA GLY A 5 17.06 -1.76 24.93
C GLY A 5 15.76 -2.29 24.31
N GLN A 6 14.83 -1.38 24.00
CA GLN A 6 13.58 -1.73 23.36
C GLN A 6 13.85 -2.42 22.01
N ARG A 7 13.22 -3.57 21.77
CA ARG A 7 13.30 -4.28 20.49
C ARG A 7 12.24 -3.73 19.53
N TYR A 8 12.57 -3.66 18.25
CA TYR A 8 11.67 -3.10 17.24
C TYR A 8 11.47 -4.06 16.06
N LYS A 9 10.27 -4.03 15.48
CA LYS A 9 9.97 -4.59 14.16
C LYS A 9 9.45 -3.48 13.27
N THR A 10 10.13 -3.23 12.16
CA THR A 10 9.77 -2.13 11.26
C THR A 10 9.04 -2.65 10.04
N ILE A 11 7.88 -2.08 9.77
CA ILE A 11 7.13 -2.23 8.52
C ILE A 11 7.39 -0.99 7.69
N ARG A 12 8.10 -1.16 6.58
CA ARG A 12 8.42 -0.06 5.66
C ARG A 12 7.51 -0.11 4.44
N ILE A 13 6.77 0.96 4.22
CA ILE A 13 6.00 1.17 2.98
C ILE A 13 6.92 1.84 1.97
N THR A 14 7.04 1.26 0.78
CA THR A 14 8.01 1.69 -0.22
C THR A 14 7.38 2.51 -1.34
N ASP A 15 6.22 2.09 -1.83
CA ASP A 15 5.58 2.62 -3.03
C ASP A 15 4.10 2.21 -3.10
N ILE A 16 3.33 2.93 -3.92
CA ILE A 16 1.96 2.61 -4.31
C ILE A 16 1.96 2.28 -5.81
N THR A 17 1.39 1.14 -6.19
CA THR A 17 1.25 0.75 -7.60
C THR A 17 -0.21 0.81 -8.03
N LEU A 18 -0.49 1.57 -9.10
CA LEU A 18 -1.81 1.67 -9.71
C LEU A 18 -1.99 0.58 -10.77
N HIS A 19 -2.99 -0.27 -10.57
CA HIS A 19 -3.29 -1.41 -11.44
C HIS A 19 -4.56 -1.15 -12.26
N THR A 20 -4.53 -1.48 -13.55
CA THR A 20 -5.71 -1.47 -14.44
C THR A 20 -6.48 -2.79 -14.40
N SER A 21 -5.82 -3.89 -14.04
CA SER A 21 -6.47 -5.18 -13.85
C SER A 21 -7.28 -5.22 -12.55
N HIS A 22 -8.34 -6.02 -12.54
CA HIS A 22 -9.14 -6.30 -11.34
C HIS A 22 -8.36 -7.18 -10.35
N LYS A 23 -7.33 -6.62 -9.71
CA LYS A 23 -6.63 -7.26 -8.60
C LYS A 23 -7.61 -7.40 -7.44
N GLN A 24 -7.73 -8.62 -6.93
CA GLN A 24 -8.56 -8.88 -5.76
C GLN A 24 -7.97 -8.15 -4.53
N PRO A 25 -8.79 -7.40 -3.78
CA PRO A 25 -8.35 -6.78 -2.55
C PRO A 25 -7.76 -7.81 -1.58
N THR A 26 -6.75 -7.39 -0.83
CA THR A 26 -6.11 -8.24 0.16
C THR A 26 -7.06 -8.47 1.33
N LEU A 27 -7.46 -9.73 1.53
CA LEU A 27 -8.43 -10.12 2.56
C LEU A 27 -7.92 -9.89 4.01
N SER A 28 -6.61 -9.97 4.23
CA SER A 28 -6.02 -9.71 5.54
C SER A 28 -4.63 -9.10 5.39
N ILE A 29 -4.51 -7.86 5.85
CA ILE A 29 -3.24 -7.14 5.87
C ILE A 29 -2.30 -7.78 6.90
N GLY A 30 -2.81 -8.05 8.11
CA GLY A 30 -2.04 -8.68 9.17
C GLY A 30 -1.37 -9.99 8.76
N LYS A 31 -2.11 -10.89 8.08
CA LYS A 31 -1.54 -12.16 7.59
C LYS A 31 -0.44 -11.96 6.55
N LYS A 32 -0.61 -11.00 5.62
CA LYS A 32 0.43 -10.66 4.64
C LYS A 32 1.69 -10.11 5.30
N VAL A 33 1.54 -9.24 6.30
CA VAL A 33 2.67 -8.69 7.05
C VAL A 33 3.40 -9.80 7.82
N ARG A 34 2.68 -10.71 8.50
CA ARG A 34 3.30 -11.86 9.18
C ARG A 34 4.08 -12.74 8.20
N GLN A 35 3.52 -12.99 7.01
CA GLN A 35 4.20 -13.77 5.98
C GLN A 35 5.47 -13.05 5.49
N ALA A 36 5.41 -11.73 5.32
CA ALA A 36 6.58 -10.92 4.96
C ALA A 36 7.67 -11.00 6.03
N PHE A 37 7.32 -10.90 7.32
CA PHE A 37 8.27 -11.09 8.42
C PHE A 37 8.88 -12.50 8.45
N LYS A 38 8.07 -13.55 8.26
CA LYS A 38 8.56 -14.94 8.26
C LYS A 38 9.50 -15.23 7.08
N SER A 39 9.18 -14.70 5.91
CA SER A 39 9.94 -14.95 4.68
C SER A 39 11.09 -13.96 4.46
N MET A 40 11.14 -12.88 5.25
CA MET A 40 12.07 -11.75 5.05
C MET A 40 12.04 -11.19 3.62
N LYS A 41 10.87 -11.26 2.97
CA LYS A 41 10.64 -10.77 1.61
C LYS A 41 9.55 -9.70 1.61
N PRO A 42 9.71 -8.62 0.81
CA PRO A 42 8.67 -7.63 0.64
C PRO A 42 7.36 -8.27 0.14
N GLY A 43 6.24 -7.80 0.68
CA GLY A 43 4.89 -8.20 0.27
C GLY A 43 4.15 -7.08 -0.45
N ARG A 44 3.00 -7.40 -1.02
CA ARG A 44 2.06 -6.42 -1.59
C ARG A 44 0.72 -6.55 -0.88
N ILE A 45 0.14 -5.39 -0.55
CA ILE A 45 -1.23 -5.24 -0.06
C ILE A 45 -1.99 -4.55 -1.19
N PHE A 46 -3.07 -5.17 -1.63
CA PHE A 46 -3.96 -4.65 -2.66
C PHE A 46 -5.19 -4.03 -1.99
N GLY A 47 -5.37 -2.73 -2.14
CA GLY A 47 -6.62 -2.06 -1.77
C GLY A 47 -7.52 -1.88 -2.99
N SER A 48 -8.84 -1.88 -2.80
CA SER A 48 -9.73 -1.34 -3.83
C SER A 48 -9.72 0.19 -3.78
N ILE A 49 -9.88 0.82 -4.94
CA ILE A 49 -10.02 2.29 -5.03
C ILE A 49 -11.28 2.77 -4.30
N SER A 50 -12.26 1.87 -4.04
CA SER A 50 -13.48 2.18 -3.29
C SER A 50 -13.27 2.39 -1.78
N TYR A 51 -12.07 2.20 -1.23
CA TYR A 51 -11.78 2.50 0.18
C TYR A 51 -11.46 3.97 0.45
N ALA A 52 -11.30 4.78 -0.60
CA ALA A 52 -11.29 6.22 -0.47
C ALA A 52 -12.75 6.70 -0.55
N GLU A 53 -13.45 6.76 0.59
CA GLU A 53 -14.38 7.88 0.73
C GLU A 53 -13.58 9.17 0.44
N PRO A 54 -14.19 10.19 -0.18
CA PRO A 54 -13.53 11.46 -0.44
C PRO A 54 -13.25 12.14 0.91
N THR A 55 -12.24 11.66 1.62
CA THR A 55 -11.54 12.44 2.61
C THR A 55 -10.95 13.61 1.83
N THR A 56 -10.99 14.80 2.41
CA THR A 56 -10.42 16.05 1.88
C THR A 56 -8.89 16.00 1.69
N SER A 57 -8.30 14.80 1.71
CA SER A 57 -6.88 14.48 1.72
C SER A 57 -6.58 13.66 0.46
N SER A 58 -5.52 14.01 -0.27
CA SER A 58 -5.13 13.30 -1.50
C SER A 58 -4.94 11.79 -1.26
N PRO A 59 -5.15 10.91 -2.25
CA PRO A 59 -4.88 9.46 -2.13
C PRO A 59 -3.42 9.09 -1.74
N GLU A 60 -2.53 10.09 -1.72
CA GLU A 60 -1.13 10.05 -1.28
C GLU A 60 -1.00 10.24 0.25
N SER A 61 -2.10 10.57 0.92
CA SER A 61 -2.10 10.93 2.32
C SER A 61 -1.76 9.70 3.16
N LYS A 62 -0.65 9.80 3.89
CA LYS A 62 -0.16 8.77 4.83
C LYS A 62 -1.26 8.30 5.77
N THR A 63 -2.21 9.17 6.10
CA THR A 63 -3.41 8.89 6.88
C THR A 63 -4.27 7.79 6.26
N VAL A 64 -4.54 7.82 4.95
CA VAL A 64 -5.35 6.79 4.26
C VAL A 64 -4.72 5.40 4.39
N LEU A 65 -3.40 5.30 4.21
CA LEU A 65 -2.68 4.03 4.37
C LEU A 65 -2.70 3.53 5.81
N ILE A 66 -2.49 4.43 6.77
CA ILE A 66 -2.54 4.12 8.20
C ILE A 66 -3.94 3.63 8.58
N ASP A 67 -4.98 4.32 8.12
CA ASP A 67 -6.37 3.99 8.41
C ASP A 67 -6.78 2.66 7.79
N MET A 68 -6.33 2.38 6.55
CA MET A 68 -6.51 1.08 5.91
C MET A 68 -5.92 -0.05 6.76
N MET A 69 -4.71 0.13 7.32
CA MET A 69 -4.08 -0.88 8.18
C MET A 69 -4.79 -1.02 9.53
N LYS A 70 -5.20 0.09 10.14
CA LYS A 70 -5.90 0.08 11.43
C LYS A 70 -7.29 -0.57 11.35
N LYS A 71 -7.95 -0.46 10.20
CA LYS A 71 -9.25 -1.11 9.96
C LYS A 71 -9.14 -2.63 9.79
N ASP A 72 -7.94 -3.18 9.53
CA ASP A 72 -7.72 -4.62 9.44
C ASP A 72 -7.58 -5.23 10.85
N PRO A 73 -8.55 -6.04 11.34
CA PRO A 73 -8.51 -6.56 12.70
C PRO A 73 -7.34 -7.52 12.93
N GLU A 74 -6.91 -8.25 11.89
CA GLU A 74 -5.76 -9.15 11.95
C GLU A 74 -4.44 -8.40 12.10
N PHE A 75 -4.33 -7.21 11.51
CA PHE A 75 -3.18 -6.32 11.66
C PHE A 75 -3.09 -5.78 13.08
N VAL A 76 -4.19 -5.28 13.64
CA VAL A 76 -4.24 -4.80 15.04
C VAL A 76 -3.86 -5.94 16.00
N LYS A 77 -4.42 -7.13 15.80
CA LYS A 77 -4.09 -8.32 16.60
C LYS A 77 -2.60 -8.68 16.49
N MET A 78 -2.03 -8.61 15.29
CA MET A 78 -0.60 -8.84 15.08
C MET A 78 0.27 -7.84 15.84
N VAL A 79 -0.05 -6.54 15.80
CA VAL A 79 0.67 -5.52 16.56
C VAL A 79 0.63 -5.81 18.07
N MET A 80 -0.55 -6.11 18.61
CA MET A 80 -0.71 -6.42 20.04
C MET A 80 0.07 -7.67 20.47
N GLU A 81 0.14 -8.70 19.62
CA GLU A 81 0.93 -9.89 19.89
C GLU A 81 2.43 -9.61 19.90
N GLU A 82 2.93 -8.80 18.97
CA GLU A 82 4.34 -8.40 18.92
C GLU A 82 4.72 -7.52 20.12
N GLU A 83 3.83 -6.63 20.55
CA GLU A 83 4.00 -5.83 21.77
C GLU A 83 4.07 -6.68 23.03
N LYS A 84 3.21 -7.69 23.16
CA LYS A 84 3.28 -8.68 24.25
C LYS A 84 4.59 -9.46 24.25
N ASN A 85 5.18 -9.69 23.07
CA ASN A 85 6.47 -10.36 22.91
C ASN A 85 7.68 -9.41 23.14
N GLY A 86 7.44 -8.18 23.60
CA GLY A 86 8.48 -7.21 23.92
C GLY A 86 9.01 -6.40 22.73
N TYR A 87 8.34 -6.46 21.58
CA TYR A 87 8.69 -5.65 20.40
C TYR A 87 7.77 -4.44 20.28
N LYS A 88 8.31 -3.29 19.85
CA LYS A 88 7.49 -2.21 19.30
C LYS A 88 7.43 -2.35 17.78
N VAL A 89 6.22 -2.27 17.22
CA VAL A 89 6.04 -2.24 15.76
C VAL A 89 6.11 -0.79 15.29
N LEU A 90 7.02 -0.50 14.36
CA LEU A 90 7.16 0.81 13.74
C LEU A 90 6.62 0.76 12.32
N LEU A 91 5.80 1.74 11.95
CA LEU A 91 5.40 1.96 10.56
C LEU A 91 6.23 3.10 9.99
N GLU A 92 7.08 2.78 9.02
CA GLU A 92 7.93 3.73 8.33
C GLU A 92 7.33 4.05 6.96
N LEU A 93 7.04 5.34 6.74
CA LEU A 93 6.56 5.85 5.46
C LEU A 93 7.57 6.88 4.92
N PRO A 94 7.90 6.87 3.63
CA PRO A 94 8.79 7.86 3.03
C PRO A 94 8.16 9.25 3.09
N HIS A 95 8.98 10.29 2.92
CA HIS A 95 8.49 11.67 2.95
C HIS A 95 7.41 11.89 1.88
N GLN A 96 7.70 11.47 0.65
CA GLN A 96 6.78 11.37 -0.47
C GLN A 96 6.71 9.89 -0.89
N ILE A 97 5.51 9.33 -0.98
CA ILE A 97 5.32 7.93 -1.38
C ILE A 97 5.33 7.87 -2.91
N PRO A 98 6.30 7.17 -3.54
CA PRO A 98 6.31 7.01 -4.99
C PRO A 98 5.03 6.31 -5.46
N ILE A 99 4.33 6.93 -6.42
CA ILE A 99 3.20 6.31 -7.12
C ILE A 99 3.69 5.85 -8.48
N LEU A 100 3.53 4.55 -8.74
CA LEU A 100 4.04 3.88 -9.94
C LEU A 100 2.89 3.22 -10.70
N ALA A 101 3.05 3.08 -12.01
CA ALA A 101 2.17 2.25 -12.81
C ALA A 101 2.50 0.76 -12.56
N GLY A 102 1.47 -0.04 -12.29
CA GLY A 102 1.58 -1.50 -12.27
C GLY A 102 1.99 -2.06 -13.63
N LYS A 103 2.57 -3.26 -13.65
CA LYS A 103 3.01 -3.93 -14.89
C LYS A 103 1.85 -4.09 -15.90
N ASP A 104 0.68 -4.47 -15.41
CA ASP A 104 -0.56 -4.56 -16.17
C ASP A 104 -1.00 -3.21 -16.76
N THR A 105 -0.82 -2.12 -16.01
CA THR A 105 -1.06 -0.76 -16.51
C THR A 105 -0.11 -0.40 -17.63
N ILE A 106 1.18 -0.70 -17.47
CA ILE A 106 2.20 -0.47 -18.51
C ILE A 106 1.89 -1.26 -19.77
N GLU A 107 1.55 -2.55 -19.63
CA GLU A 107 1.14 -3.41 -20.74
C GLU A 107 -0.12 -2.89 -21.44
N PHE A 108 -1.10 -2.42 -20.68
CA PHE A 108 -2.32 -1.82 -21.21
C PHE A 108 -2.01 -0.54 -22.02
N LEU A 109 -1.19 0.35 -21.50
CA LEU A 109 -0.80 1.59 -22.19
C LEU A 109 -0.03 1.30 -23.49
N ALA A 110 0.77 0.24 -23.53
CA ALA A 110 1.48 -0.20 -24.73
C ALA A 110 0.55 -0.83 -25.79
N SER A 111 -0.62 -1.34 -25.39
CA SER A 111 -1.58 -2.00 -26.28
C SER A 111 -2.23 -1.05 -27.29
N VAL A 112 -2.78 -1.62 -28.38
CA VAL A 112 -3.53 -0.86 -29.40
C VAL A 112 -4.71 -0.09 -28.78
N ASN A 113 -5.42 -0.74 -27.84
CA ASN A 113 -6.56 -0.15 -27.16
C ASN A 113 -6.14 1.00 -26.24
N GLY A 114 -5.05 0.81 -25.47
CA GLY A 114 -4.48 1.88 -24.64
C GLY A 114 -4.08 3.09 -25.46
N LYS A 115 -3.36 2.88 -26.57
CA LYS A 115 -2.98 3.95 -27.51
C LYS A 115 -4.21 4.67 -28.08
N ARG A 116 -5.30 3.96 -28.38
CA ARG A 116 -6.54 4.55 -28.92
C ARG A 116 -7.22 5.46 -27.88
N ILE A 117 -7.29 5.01 -26.63
CA ILE A 117 -7.84 5.80 -25.53
C ILE A 117 -7.01 7.06 -25.29
N LEU A 118 -5.67 6.93 -25.24
CA LEU A 118 -4.78 8.07 -25.08
C LEU A 118 -4.94 9.12 -26.19
N ARG A 119 -5.09 8.69 -27.45
CA ARG A 119 -5.39 9.61 -28.56
C ARG A 119 -6.72 10.34 -28.38
N GLY A 120 -7.75 9.64 -27.88
CA GLY A 120 -9.04 10.24 -27.58
C GLY A 120 -8.94 11.30 -26.49
N ILE A 121 -8.20 11.00 -25.42
CA ILE A 121 -7.96 11.94 -24.31
C ILE A 121 -7.17 13.16 -24.82
N ALA A 122 -6.07 12.96 -25.55
CA ALA A 122 -5.26 14.06 -26.08
C ALA A 122 -6.03 14.96 -27.06
N LYS A 123 -6.97 14.39 -27.83
CA LYS A 123 -7.85 15.18 -28.70
C LYS A 123 -8.85 16.04 -27.90
N ASN A 124 -9.27 15.57 -26.73
CA ASN A 124 -10.25 16.24 -25.88
C ASN A 124 -9.60 17.24 -24.91
N ASN A 125 -8.31 17.07 -24.58
CA ASN A 125 -7.50 17.98 -23.74
C ASN A 125 -6.15 18.28 -24.44
N PRO A 126 -6.12 19.21 -25.40
CA PRO A 126 -4.92 19.50 -26.19
C PRO A 126 -3.80 20.26 -25.43
N GLU A 127 -4.07 20.78 -24.22
CA GLU A 127 -3.15 21.66 -23.46
C GLU A 127 -2.74 21.11 -22.08
N SER A 128 -2.72 19.78 -21.89
CA SER A 128 -2.22 19.15 -20.64
C SER A 128 -0.82 18.58 -20.80
#